data_AF-A0A8X6S4M7-F1
#
_entry.id   AF-A0A8X6S4M7-F1
#
_cell.length_a   1.000
_cell.length_b   1.000
_cell.length_c   1.000
_cell.angle_alpha   90.00
_cell.angle_beta   90.00
_cell.angle_gamma   90.00
#
_symmetry.space_group_name_H-M   'P 1'
#
loop_
_entity.id
_entity.type
_entity.pdbx_description
1 polymer ?
#
loop_
_entity_poly.entity_id
_entity_poly.type
_entity_poly.pdbx_seq_one_letter_code
_entity_poly.pdbx_strand_id
1 'polypeptide(L)'
;MDSNLHQDLLKIWHQRYKNTTLDEKHCVERILGRDNVRSSDLIKLIGILHKISDPKTMYKFFAMDGYQGDDPNKYVELFRYDAEDVRGKHVRAVRLLYRDEVVNTPQECRSFLEIIFKGTCTNTEYKDMYVEHVRGELADMAEWRQQTKKKRPAEEDARDAKKVATED
;
A
#
# COMPACT_ATOMS: atom_id res chain seq x y z
N MET A 1 -1.88 13.50 -1.88
CA MET A 1 -2.57 12.20 -2.08
C MET A 1 -3.06 12.15 -3.53
N ASP A 2 -2.78 11.06 -4.24
CA ASP A 2 -3.24 10.83 -5.62
C ASP A 2 -4.76 11.07 -5.72
N SER A 3 -5.20 11.86 -6.70
CA SER A 3 -6.62 12.20 -6.94
C SER A 3 -7.49 10.95 -7.08
N ASN A 4 -6.94 9.85 -7.58
CA ASN A 4 -7.65 8.58 -7.70
C ASN A 4 -7.93 7.94 -6.33
N LEU A 5 -7.03 8.13 -5.37
CA LEU A 5 -7.19 7.53 -4.05
C LEU A 5 -8.28 8.20 -3.22
N HIS A 6 -8.42 9.51 -3.39
CA HIS A 6 -9.50 10.26 -2.76
C HIS A 6 -10.88 9.76 -3.24
N GLN A 7 -11.02 9.50 -4.54
CA GLN A 7 -12.24 8.92 -5.12
C GLN A 7 -12.48 7.49 -4.63
N ASP A 8 -11.42 6.67 -4.54
CA ASP A 8 -11.52 5.33 -3.95
C ASP A 8 -12.01 5.40 -2.49
N LEU A 9 -11.47 6.31 -1.67
CA LEU A 9 -11.92 6.48 -0.28
C LEU A 9 -13.38 6.91 -0.19
N LEU A 10 -13.81 7.87 -1.02
CA LEU A 10 -15.22 8.29 -1.11
C LEU A 10 -16.14 7.13 -1.47
N LYS A 11 -15.74 6.31 -2.45
CA LYS A 11 -16.51 5.15 -2.89
C LYS A 11 -16.68 4.14 -1.75
N ILE A 12 -15.59 3.77 -1.08
CA ILE A 12 -15.62 2.85 0.06
C ILE A 12 -16.50 3.41 1.17
N TRP A 13 -16.36 4.71 1.46
CA TRP A 13 -17.11 5.37 2.52
C TRP A 13 -18.62 5.37 2.26
N HIS A 14 -19.04 5.63 1.02
CA HIS A 14 -20.46 5.61 0.65
C HIS A 14 -21.03 4.19 0.55
N GLN A 15 -20.21 3.19 0.22
CA GLN A 15 -20.61 1.79 0.07
C GLN A 15 -20.47 0.97 1.36
N ARG A 16 -20.10 1.61 2.48
CA ARG A 16 -19.89 0.93 3.77
C ARG A 16 -21.13 0.11 4.19
N TYR A 17 -20.89 -1.12 4.61
CA TYR A 17 -21.93 -2.04 5.08
C TYR A 17 -22.11 -2.03 6.61
N LYS A 18 -21.24 -1.31 7.35
CA LYS A 18 -21.33 -1.16 8.81
C LYS A 18 -21.48 0.29 9.24
N ASN A 19 -22.14 0.47 10.38
CA ASN A 19 -22.26 1.75 11.05
C ASN A 19 -20.90 2.23 11.59
N THR A 20 -20.66 3.53 11.50
CA THR A 20 -19.44 4.20 11.96
C THR A 20 -19.74 5.15 13.11
N THR A 21 -18.80 5.28 14.04
CA THR A 21 -18.90 6.23 15.16
C THR A 21 -18.69 7.67 14.65
N LEU A 22 -19.14 8.67 15.42
CA LEU A 22 -18.92 10.07 15.05
C LEU A 22 -17.44 10.42 14.90
N ASP A 23 -16.60 9.84 15.76
CA ASP A 23 -15.15 10.00 15.72
C ASP A 23 -14.50 9.35 14.48
N GLU A 24 -14.99 8.18 14.04
CA GLU A 24 -14.59 7.56 12.77
C GLU A 24 -14.99 8.44 11.56
N LYS A 25 -16.20 9.02 11.60
CA LYS A 25 -16.67 9.95 10.55
C LYS A 25 -15.78 11.18 10.44
N HIS A 26 -15.51 11.86 11.55
CA HIS A 26 -14.62 13.03 11.56
C HIS A 26 -13.20 12.69 11.07
N CYS A 27 -12.70 11.48 11.36
CA CYS A 27 -11.41 11.04 10.83
C CYS A 27 -11.42 10.99 9.30
N VAL A 28 -12.41 10.29 8.71
CA VAL A 28 -12.52 10.16 7.26
C VAL A 28 -12.77 11.51 6.60
N GLU A 29 -13.61 12.36 7.17
CA GLU A 29 -13.87 13.71 6.68
C GLU A 29 -12.62 14.60 6.65
N ARG A 30 -11.75 14.54 7.67
CA ARG A 30 -10.46 15.25 7.63
C ARG A 30 -9.55 14.77 6.50
N ILE A 31 -9.48 13.45 6.31
CA ILE A 31 -8.66 12.85 5.24
C ILE A 31 -9.21 13.23 3.87
N LEU A 32 -10.52 13.22 3.71
CA LEU A 32 -11.20 13.65 2.49
C LEU A 32 -11.06 15.17 2.26
N GLY A 33 -11.17 15.98 3.29
CA GLY A 33 -11.00 17.43 3.24
C GLY A 33 -9.59 17.90 2.85
N ARG A 34 -8.63 16.97 2.75
CA ARG A 34 -7.20 17.23 2.44
C ARG A 34 -6.51 18.13 3.46
N ASP A 35 -7.08 18.26 4.65
CA ASP A 35 -6.45 18.96 5.77
C ASP A 35 -5.32 18.09 6.32
N ASN A 36 -4.09 18.40 5.89
CA ASN A 36 -2.83 17.99 6.50
C ASN A 36 -2.86 16.60 7.18
N VAL A 37 -3.01 15.55 6.36
CA VAL A 37 -3.25 14.18 6.82
C VAL A 37 -2.05 13.67 7.63
N ARG A 38 -2.24 13.45 8.93
CA ARG A 38 -1.20 12.93 9.82
C ARG A 38 -1.11 11.41 9.68
N SER A 39 0.06 10.84 9.95
CA SER A 39 0.23 9.37 9.98
C SER A 39 -0.73 8.71 10.98
N SER A 40 -1.08 9.37 12.09
CA SER A 40 -2.07 8.88 13.06
C SER A 40 -3.47 8.76 12.46
N ASP A 41 -3.88 9.68 11.59
CA ASP A 41 -5.17 9.60 10.90
C ASP A 41 -5.17 8.44 9.89
N LEU A 42 -4.05 8.19 9.21
CA LEU A 42 -3.92 7.05 8.29
C LEU A 42 -3.94 5.70 9.03
N ILE A 43 -3.29 5.60 10.20
CA ILE A 43 -3.37 4.40 11.05
C ILE A 43 -4.81 4.16 11.49
N LYS A 44 -5.52 5.22 11.90
CA LYS A 44 -6.93 5.11 12.26
C LYS A 44 -7.80 4.72 11.05
N LEU A 45 -7.48 5.25 9.88
CA LEU A 45 -8.16 4.90 8.63
C LEU A 45 -8.04 3.41 8.32
N ILE A 46 -6.90 2.76 8.61
CA ILE A 46 -6.77 1.29 8.48
C ILE A 46 -7.84 0.58 9.30
N GLY A 47 -7.98 0.93 10.59
CA GLY A 47 -8.98 0.31 11.46
C GLY A 47 -10.41 0.54 10.97
N ILE A 48 -10.69 1.74 10.45
CA ILE A 48 -11.99 2.09 9.86
C ILE A 48 -12.25 1.23 8.61
N LEU A 49 -11.30 1.19 7.67
CA LEU A 49 -11.42 0.43 6.43
C LEU A 49 -11.58 -1.08 6.71
N HIS A 50 -10.84 -1.62 7.67
CA HIS A 50 -10.96 -3.03 8.07
C HIS A 50 -12.37 -3.37 8.60
N LYS A 51 -13.04 -2.40 9.22
CA LYS A 51 -14.41 -2.55 9.70
C LYS A 51 -15.43 -2.47 8.58
N ILE A 52 -15.23 -1.62 7.57
CA ILE A 52 -16.24 -1.20 6.59
C ILE A 52 -16.02 -1.68 5.16
N SER A 53 -14.90 -2.33 4.87
CA SER A 53 -14.55 -2.83 3.54
C SER A 53 -14.03 -4.27 3.61
N ASP A 54 -14.08 -4.97 2.48
CA ASP A 54 -13.47 -6.28 2.35
C ASP A 54 -11.93 -6.17 2.28
N PRO A 55 -11.19 -7.27 2.58
CA PRO A 55 -9.74 -7.24 2.55
C PRO A 55 -9.13 -6.83 1.21
N LYS A 56 -9.71 -7.25 0.06
CA LYS A 56 -9.18 -6.92 -1.27
C LYS A 56 -9.24 -5.42 -1.53
N THR A 57 -10.33 -4.77 -1.10
CA THR A 57 -10.46 -3.31 -1.13
C THR A 57 -9.35 -2.63 -0.34
N MET A 58 -8.98 -3.15 0.84
CA MET A 58 -7.86 -2.60 1.60
C MET A 58 -6.51 -2.83 0.92
N TYR A 59 -6.25 -4.04 0.41
CA TYR A 59 -5.01 -4.38 -0.27
C TYR A 59 -4.76 -3.46 -1.46
N LYS A 60 -5.82 -3.21 -2.24
CA LYS A 60 -5.83 -2.19 -3.29
C LYS A 60 -5.52 -0.82 -2.70
N PHE A 61 -6.30 -0.34 -1.73
CA PHE A 61 -6.19 1.04 -1.22
C PHE A 61 -4.77 1.37 -0.71
N PHE A 62 -4.18 0.48 0.08
CA PHE A 62 -2.83 0.63 0.62
C PHE A 62 -1.71 0.21 -0.35
N ALA A 63 -2.04 -0.24 -1.57
CA ALA A 63 -1.09 -0.73 -2.57
C ALA A 63 -0.16 -1.81 -1.99
N MET A 64 -0.75 -2.84 -1.38
CA MET A 64 0.00 -3.87 -0.66
C MET A 64 0.75 -4.81 -1.62
N ASP A 65 2.00 -4.49 -1.90
CA ASP A 65 2.87 -5.26 -2.81
C ASP A 65 3.34 -6.62 -2.27
N GLY A 66 3.04 -6.92 -1.00
CA GLY A 66 3.44 -8.14 -0.29
C GLY A 66 4.91 -8.18 0.14
N TYR A 67 5.73 -7.18 -0.20
CA TYR A 67 7.13 -7.12 0.22
C TYR A 67 7.26 -6.70 1.69
N GLN A 68 6.31 -5.93 2.22
CA GLN A 68 6.28 -5.54 3.63
C GLN A 68 5.44 -6.50 4.50
N GLY A 69 4.96 -7.60 3.91
CA GLY A 69 4.03 -8.54 4.54
C GLY A 69 2.58 -8.06 4.47
N ASP A 70 1.75 -8.60 5.36
CA ASP A 70 0.29 -8.43 5.31
C ASP A 70 -0.24 -7.38 6.30
N ASP A 71 0.64 -6.66 7.01
CA ASP A 71 0.25 -5.59 7.94
C ASP A 71 0.08 -4.24 7.20
N PRO A 72 -1.13 -3.69 7.06
CA PRO A 72 -1.37 -2.44 6.35
C PRO A 72 -0.66 -1.23 6.98
N ASN A 73 -0.32 -1.28 8.27
CA ASN A 73 0.38 -0.17 8.94
C ASN A 73 1.75 0.09 8.32
N LYS A 74 2.40 -0.95 7.79
CA LYS A 74 3.69 -0.83 7.11
C LYS A 74 3.59 -0.05 5.79
N TYR A 75 2.40 0.00 5.19
CA TYR A 75 2.15 0.64 3.89
C TYR A 75 1.68 2.10 4.02
N VAL A 76 1.48 2.64 5.23
CA VAL A 76 1.03 4.02 5.46
C VAL A 76 1.98 5.06 4.84
N GLU A 77 3.27 4.81 4.90
CA GLU A 77 4.29 5.72 4.36
C GLU A 77 4.22 5.87 2.84
N LEU A 78 3.63 4.91 2.13
CA LEU A 78 3.45 4.95 0.67
C LEU A 78 2.59 6.13 0.20
N PHE A 79 1.79 6.70 1.10
CA PHE A 79 0.91 7.84 0.83
C PHE A 79 1.68 9.17 0.69
N ARG A 80 2.96 9.19 1.11
CA ARG A 80 3.84 10.35 1.03
C ARG A 80 4.58 10.45 -0.29
N TYR A 81 4.62 9.39 -1.09
CA TYR A 81 5.37 9.40 -2.34
C TYR A 81 4.66 10.23 -3.39
N ASP A 82 5.45 11.09 -4.05
CA ASP A 82 4.99 11.88 -5.18
C ASP A 82 4.61 10.97 -6.35
N ALA A 83 3.64 11.40 -7.15
CA ALA A 83 3.17 10.62 -8.26
C ALA A 83 4.27 10.34 -9.31
N GLU A 84 5.13 11.29 -9.61
CA GLU A 84 6.15 11.12 -10.65
C GLU A 84 7.43 10.43 -10.16
N ASP A 85 7.58 10.24 -8.84
CA ASP A 85 8.64 9.43 -8.24
C ASP A 85 8.48 7.95 -8.65
N VAL A 86 9.59 7.26 -8.90
CA VAL A 86 9.70 5.80 -9.08
C VAL A 86 8.81 5.05 -8.08
N ARG A 87 8.83 5.50 -6.81
CA ARG A 87 8.04 4.88 -5.73
C ARG A 87 6.54 5.12 -5.89
N GLY A 88 6.13 6.32 -6.29
CA GLY A 88 4.73 6.63 -6.56
C GLY A 88 4.19 5.90 -7.80
N LYS A 89 5.02 5.75 -8.84
CA LYS A 89 4.70 4.93 -10.02
C LYS A 89 4.47 3.47 -9.62
N HIS A 90 5.34 2.90 -8.79
CA HIS A 90 5.16 1.54 -8.26
C HIS A 90 3.83 1.39 -7.50
N VAL A 91 3.56 2.30 -6.57
CA VAL A 91 2.33 2.30 -5.76
C VAL A 91 1.09 2.33 -6.65
N ARG A 92 1.07 3.18 -7.69
CA ARG A 92 -0.05 3.19 -8.65
C ARG A 92 -0.14 1.89 -9.43
N ALA A 93 0.97 1.37 -9.94
CA ALA A 93 0.97 0.12 -10.68
C ALA A 93 0.39 -1.03 -9.85
N VAL A 94 0.76 -1.15 -8.57
CA VAL A 94 0.19 -2.15 -7.66
C VAL A 94 -1.31 -1.98 -7.48
N ARG A 95 -1.80 -0.73 -7.34
CA ARG A 95 -3.25 -0.46 -7.27
C ARG A 95 -3.99 -0.91 -8.52
N LEU A 96 -3.39 -0.75 -9.70
CA LEU A 96 -3.96 -1.21 -10.97
C LEU A 96 -4.04 -2.74 -11.01
N LEU A 97 -2.99 -3.44 -10.58
CA LEU A 97 -2.98 -4.90 -10.52
C LEU A 97 -4.15 -5.45 -9.68
N TYR A 98 -4.45 -4.82 -8.54
CA TYR A 98 -5.62 -5.19 -7.73
C TYR A 98 -6.96 -4.82 -8.38
N ARG A 99 -7.03 -3.63 -9.00
CA ARG A 99 -8.25 -3.13 -9.65
C ARG A 99 -8.66 -4.02 -10.82
N ASP A 100 -7.69 -4.45 -11.60
CA ASP A 100 -7.90 -5.25 -12.82
C ASP A 100 -7.91 -6.76 -12.51
N GLU A 101 -7.98 -7.11 -11.22
CA GLU A 101 -8.08 -8.48 -10.68
C GLU A 101 -6.95 -9.41 -11.12
N VAL A 102 -5.81 -8.86 -11.54
CA VAL A 102 -4.59 -9.61 -11.84
C VAL A 102 -4.08 -10.31 -10.59
N VAL A 103 -4.26 -9.67 -9.43
CA VAL A 103 -3.87 -10.18 -8.11
C VAL A 103 -4.96 -9.88 -7.09
N ASN A 104 -5.16 -10.80 -6.13
CA ASN A 104 -6.20 -10.70 -5.10
C ASN A 104 -5.64 -10.66 -3.68
N THR A 105 -4.38 -11.07 -3.49
CA THR A 105 -3.70 -11.07 -2.19
C THR A 105 -2.33 -10.40 -2.27
N PRO A 106 -1.75 -9.90 -1.15
CA PRO A 106 -0.38 -9.38 -1.14
C PRO A 106 0.64 -10.44 -1.58
N GLN A 107 0.43 -11.70 -1.21
CA GLN A 107 1.31 -12.80 -1.60
C GLN A 107 1.27 -13.08 -3.12
N GLU A 108 0.09 -13.03 -3.74
CA GLU A 108 -0.05 -13.10 -5.20
C GLU A 108 0.65 -11.91 -5.87
N CYS A 109 0.45 -10.69 -5.36
CA CYS A 109 1.09 -9.49 -5.87
C CYS A 109 2.62 -9.60 -5.82
N ARG A 110 3.16 -10.03 -4.69
CA ARG A 110 4.59 -10.27 -4.54
C ARG A 110 5.09 -11.29 -5.55
N SER A 111 4.40 -12.42 -5.68
CA SER A 111 4.81 -13.50 -6.58
C SER A 111 4.83 -13.03 -8.04
N PHE A 112 3.79 -12.31 -8.45
CA PHE A 112 3.69 -11.68 -9.77
C PHE A 112 4.85 -10.70 -10.03
N LEU A 113 5.12 -9.81 -9.07
CA LEU A 113 6.22 -8.86 -9.17
C LEU A 113 7.58 -9.57 -9.24
N GLU A 114 7.82 -10.60 -8.42
CA GLU A 114 9.06 -11.37 -8.46
C GLU A 114 9.32 -11.98 -9.85
N ILE A 115 8.28 -12.49 -10.50
CA ILE A 115 8.36 -13.03 -11.86
C ILE A 115 8.73 -11.94 -12.88
N ILE A 116 8.14 -10.74 -12.77
CA ILE A 116 8.50 -9.59 -13.62
C ILE A 116 9.97 -9.21 -13.43
N PHE A 117 10.39 -9.04 -12.18
CA PHE A 117 11.74 -8.57 -11.87
C PHE A 117 12.83 -9.62 -12.14
N LYS A 118 12.51 -10.92 -12.11
CA LYS A 118 13.40 -11.99 -12.56
C LYS A 118 13.43 -12.14 -14.09
N GLY A 119 12.57 -11.43 -14.81
CA GLY A 119 12.45 -11.55 -16.27
C GLY A 119 11.80 -12.86 -16.73
N THR A 120 11.19 -13.64 -15.83
CA THR A 120 10.62 -14.95 -16.12
C THR A 120 9.11 -14.91 -16.40
N CYS A 121 8.55 -13.70 -16.59
CA CYS A 121 7.13 -13.54 -16.86
C CYS A 121 6.78 -13.97 -18.28
N THR A 122 5.98 -15.04 -18.38
CA THR A 122 5.44 -15.56 -19.65
C THR A 122 4.12 -14.89 -20.06
N ASN A 123 3.43 -14.23 -19.12
CA ASN A 123 2.26 -13.42 -19.40
C ASN A 123 2.69 -12.01 -19.80
N THR A 124 2.76 -11.75 -21.11
CA THR A 124 3.29 -10.50 -21.65
C THR A 124 2.34 -9.33 -21.45
N GLU A 125 1.03 -9.52 -21.50
CA GLU A 125 0.05 -8.42 -21.41
C GLU A 125 0.11 -7.66 -20.08
N TYR A 126 0.02 -8.36 -18.93
CA TYR A 126 0.06 -7.70 -17.63
C TYR A 126 1.47 -7.28 -17.20
N LYS A 127 2.49 -7.98 -17.71
CA LYS A 127 3.88 -7.55 -17.57
C LYS A 127 4.08 -6.21 -18.28
N ASP A 128 3.66 -6.11 -19.53
CA ASP A 128 3.84 -4.91 -20.36
C ASP A 128 3.04 -3.75 -19.77
N MET A 129 1.81 -4.00 -19.27
CA MET A 129 1.03 -3.00 -18.51
C MET A 129 1.79 -2.48 -17.28
N TYR A 130 2.34 -3.37 -16.45
CA TYR A 130 3.11 -2.96 -15.27
C TYR A 130 4.38 -2.19 -15.65
N VAL A 131 5.13 -2.68 -16.65
CA VAL A 131 6.39 -2.10 -17.15
C VAL A 131 6.17 -0.73 -17.79
N GLU A 132 5.07 -0.56 -18.52
CA GLU A 132 4.64 0.71 -19.10
C GLU A 132 4.30 1.71 -18.01
N HIS A 133 3.55 1.28 -16.98
CA HIS A 133 3.13 2.17 -15.90
C HIS A 133 4.31 2.70 -15.07
N VAL A 134 5.35 1.88 -14.93
CA VAL A 134 6.61 2.25 -14.25
C VAL A 134 7.66 2.80 -15.22
N ARG A 135 7.30 3.06 -16.48
CA ARG A 135 8.11 3.66 -17.55
C ARG A 135 9.51 3.05 -17.69
N GLY A 136 9.64 1.74 -17.50
CA GLY A 136 10.93 1.04 -17.62
C GLY A 136 11.91 1.25 -16.47
N GLU A 137 11.54 1.92 -15.38
CA GLU A 137 12.38 2.13 -14.16
C GLU A 137 12.46 0.87 -13.28
N LEU A 138 12.48 -0.31 -13.90
CA LEU A 138 12.50 -1.61 -13.21
C LEU A 138 13.76 -1.81 -12.36
N ALA A 139 14.90 -1.34 -12.85
CA ALA A 139 16.18 -1.43 -12.14
C ALA A 139 16.15 -0.59 -10.86
N ASP A 140 15.70 0.67 -10.95
CA ASP A 140 15.62 1.59 -9.81
C ASP A 140 14.63 1.09 -8.75
N MET A 141 13.49 0.52 -9.18
CA MET A 141 12.57 -0.15 -8.27
C MET A 141 13.15 -1.41 -7.64
N ALA A 142 13.95 -2.19 -8.37
CA ALA A 142 14.62 -3.35 -7.80
C ALA A 142 15.65 -2.93 -6.75
N GLU A 143 16.40 -1.86 -6.99
CA GLU A 143 17.36 -1.31 -6.05
C GLU A 143 16.67 -0.77 -4.80
N TRP A 144 15.64 0.08 -4.96
CA TRP A 144 14.86 0.59 -3.83
C TRP A 144 14.30 -0.54 -2.96
N ARG A 145 13.79 -1.61 -3.58
CA ARG A 145 13.30 -2.80 -2.84
C ARG A 145 14.41 -3.53 -2.11
N GLN A 146 15.61 -3.64 -2.67
CA GLN A 146 16.74 -4.24 -1.94
C GLN A 146 17.11 -3.42 -0.71
N GLN A 147 17.04 -2.09 -0.80
CA GLN A 147 17.31 -1.19 0.34
C GLN A 147 16.25 -1.34 1.46
N THR A 148 14.96 -1.47 1.13
CA THR A 148 13.91 -1.73 2.13
C THR A 148 13.98 -3.14 2.72
N LYS A 149 14.50 -4.12 1.98
CA LYS A 149 14.79 -5.46 2.48
C LYS A 149 15.97 -5.48 3.46
N LYS A 150 16.99 -4.64 3.25
CA LYS A 150 18.16 -4.50 4.14
C LYS A 150 17.89 -3.69 5.41
N LYS A 151 16.96 -2.73 5.39
CA LYS A 151 16.55 -2.00 6.61
C LYS A 151 15.74 -2.87 7.59
N ARG A 152 15.13 -3.95 7.11
CA ARG A 152 14.25 -4.84 7.90
C ARG A 152 14.94 -5.54 9.08
N PRO A 153 16.07 -6.26 8.91
CA PRO A 153 16.72 -6.91 10.04
C PRO A 153 17.10 -5.89 11.13
N ALA A 154 17.63 -4.73 10.72
CA ALA A 154 18.09 -3.70 11.63
C ALA A 154 16.96 -3.03 12.44
N GLU A 155 15.77 -2.84 11.86
CA GLU A 155 14.63 -2.24 12.56
C GLU A 155 13.83 -3.25 13.40
N GLU A 156 13.78 -4.52 13.01
CA GLU A 156 13.16 -5.60 13.78
C GLU A 156 14.01 -5.91 15.03
N ASP A 157 15.33 -6.06 14.86
CA ASP A 157 16.28 -6.21 15.97
C ASP A 157 16.24 -5.02 16.95
N ALA A 158 16.11 -3.79 16.43
CA ALA A 158 16.05 -2.60 17.27
C ALA A 158 14.73 -2.45 18.05
N ARG A 159 13.61 -2.95 17.49
CA ARG A 159 12.31 -2.95 18.18
C ARG A 159 12.23 -4.03 19.25
N ASP A 160 12.80 -5.20 18.99
CA ASP A 160 12.89 -6.28 19.96
C ASP A 160 13.87 -5.92 21.10
N ALA A 161 15.00 -5.28 20.79
CA ALA A 161 15.92 -4.75 21.80
C ALA A 161 15.27 -3.66 22.67
N LYS A 162 14.41 -2.80 22.11
CA LYS A 162 13.67 -1.80 22.88
C LYS A 162 12.57 -2.41 23.75
N LYS A 163 11.87 -3.46 23.29
CA LYS A 163 10.88 -4.16 24.13
C LYS A 163 11.51 -4.78 25.36
N VAL A 164 12.66 -5.45 25.21
CA VAL A 164 13.40 -6.04 26.33
C VAL A 164 13.86 -4.95 27.32
N ALA A 165 14.28 -3.78 26.84
CA ALA A 165 14.74 -2.68 27.70
C ALA A 165 13.63 -1.90 28.42
N THR A 166 12.34 -2.20 28.19
CA THR A 166 11.22 -1.51 28.85
C THR A 166 10.47 -2.40 29.84
N GLU A 167 10.89 -3.66 30.01
CA GLU A 167 10.31 -4.62 30.96
C GLU A 167 11.18 -4.84 32.23
N ASP A 168 12.24 -4.04 32.41
CA ASP A 168 13.07 -3.96 33.64
C ASP A 168 12.82 -2.67 34.43
#